data_AF-A0A800DQX5-F1
#
_entry.id   AF-A0A800DQX5-F1
#
_cell.length_a   1.000
_cell.length_b   1.000
_cell.length_c   1.000
_cell.angle_alpha   90.00
_cell.angle_beta   90.00
_cell.angle_gamma   90.00
#
_symmetry.space_group_name_H-M   'P 1'
#
loop_
_entity.id
_entity.type
_entity.pdbx_description
1 polymer ?
#
loop_
_entity_poly.entity_id
_entity_poly.type
_entity_poly.pdbx_seq_one_letter_code
_entity_poly.pdbx_strand_id
1 'polypeptide(L)'
;MLDALTGQSFTGRASALTEGERVKTIRTAKYRYVSYADGRELLFDLETDTHGYHNVANRMDYAQALAEARHLIKIERPIPRSWAY
;
A
#
# COMPACT_ATOMS: atom_id res chain seq x y z
N MET A 1 11.23 0.12 26.44
CA MET A 1 10.75 1.44 26.01
C MET A 1 10.84 1.46 24.48
N LEU A 2 9.88 2.06 23.76
CA LEU A 2 9.87 2.01 22.28
C LEU A 2 10.68 3.17 21.70
N ASP A 3 11.66 2.88 20.84
CA ASP A 3 12.60 3.85 20.26
C ASP A 3 11.90 5.02 19.55
N ALA A 4 10.78 4.73 18.88
CA ALA A 4 9.96 5.74 18.19
C ALA A 4 9.38 6.83 19.13
N LEU A 5 9.33 6.58 20.44
CA LEU A 5 8.78 7.50 21.45
C LEU A 5 9.86 8.21 22.27
N THR A 6 11.14 7.90 22.05
CA THR A 6 12.26 8.38 22.88
C THR A 6 13.22 9.32 22.13
N GLY A 7 12.87 9.71 20.90
CA GLY A 7 13.75 10.52 20.04
C GLY A 7 14.92 9.73 19.46
N GLN A 8 14.94 8.41 19.62
CA GLN A 8 15.92 7.53 19.00
C GLN A 8 15.54 7.23 17.55
N SER A 9 16.55 6.97 16.72
CA SER A 9 16.33 6.54 15.34
C SER A 9 15.59 5.21 15.34
N PHE A 10 14.49 5.13 14.59
CA PHE A 10 13.65 3.94 14.48
C PHE A 10 13.38 3.64 13.00
N THR A 11 13.53 2.37 12.61
CA THR A 11 13.16 1.91 11.27
C THR A 11 11.78 1.28 11.31
N GLY A 12 10.79 1.98 10.75
CA GLY A 12 9.42 1.49 10.63
C GLY A 12 9.18 0.62 9.40
N ARG A 13 7.92 0.19 9.23
CA ARG A 13 7.49 -0.43 7.98
C ARG A 13 7.50 0.59 6.84
N ALA A 14 7.90 0.14 5.65
CA ALA A 14 7.89 0.96 4.44
C ALA A 14 6.47 1.21 3.90
N SER A 15 5.48 0.44 4.36
CA SER A 15 4.10 0.54 3.93
C SER A 15 3.11 0.27 5.06
N ALA A 16 1.90 0.79 4.89
CA ALA A 16 0.73 0.47 5.70
C ALA A 16 -0.40 -0.07 4.81
N LEU A 17 -1.07 -1.13 5.27
CA LEU A 17 -2.26 -1.69 4.65
C LEU A 17 -3.51 -1.21 5.37
N THR A 18 -4.56 -0.90 4.62
CA THR A 18 -5.92 -0.71 5.12
C THR A 18 -6.85 -1.63 4.34
N GLU A 19 -7.70 -2.36 5.06
CA GLU A 19 -8.67 -3.29 4.48
C GLU A 19 -10.09 -2.84 4.81
N GLY A 20 -10.94 -2.84 3.79
CA GLY A 20 -12.39 -2.79 3.91
C GLY A 20 -13.01 -4.00 3.20
N GLU A 21 -14.33 -4.14 3.29
CA GLU A 21 -15.05 -5.34 2.82
C GLU A 21 -14.69 -5.78 1.38
N ARG A 22 -14.46 -4.82 0.48
CA ARG A 22 -14.18 -5.08 -0.95
C ARG A 22 -13.04 -4.23 -1.50
N VAL A 23 -12.24 -3.64 -0.62
CA VAL A 23 -11.18 -2.70 -0.99
C VAL A 23 -9.96 -2.92 -0.12
N LYS A 24 -8.79 -2.92 -0.73
CA LYS A 24 -7.50 -2.88 -0.04
C LYS A 24 -6.72 -1.67 -0.49
N THR A 25 -6.10 -0.99 0.47
CA THR A 25 -5.28 0.20 0.19
C THR A 25 -3.89 0.01 0.77
N ILE A 26 -2.85 0.26 -0.04
CA ILE A 26 -1.47 0.36 0.42
C ILE A 26 -1.05 1.82 0.40
N ARG A 27 -0.49 2.29 1.51
CA ARG A 27 0.21 3.58 1.61
C ARG A 27 1.69 3.32 1.76
N THR A 28 2.50 3.81 0.82
CA THR A 28 3.97 3.88 0.95
C THR A 28 4.37 5.30 1.35
N ALA A 29 5.65 5.69 1.26
CA ALA A 29 6.04 7.10 1.39
C ALA A 29 5.52 7.96 0.21
N LYS A 30 5.57 7.42 -1.01
CA LYS A 30 5.33 8.17 -2.26
C LYS A 30 3.94 7.95 -2.85
N TYR A 31 3.37 6.78 -2.66
CA TYR A 31 2.15 6.37 -3.36
C TYR A 31 1.05 5.95 -2.40
N ARG A 32 -0.19 6.15 -2.85
CA ARG A 32 -1.37 5.45 -2.35
C ARG A 32 -1.93 4.61 -3.47
N TYR A 33 -2.00 3.31 -3.24
CA TYR A 33 -2.55 2.34 -4.16
C TYR A 33 -3.83 1.75 -3.60
N VAL A 34 -4.87 1.63 -4.43
CA VAL A 34 -6.17 1.06 -4.08
C VAL A 34 -6.49 -0.08 -5.04
N SER A 35 -6.83 -1.25 -4.49
CA SER A 35 -7.27 -2.41 -5.22
C SER A 35 -8.69 -2.78 -4.79
N TYR A 36 -9.61 -2.80 -5.75
CA TYR A 36 -10.99 -3.24 -5.55
C TYR A 36 -11.15 -4.72 -5.90
N ALA A 37 -12.08 -5.39 -5.25
CA ALA A 37 -12.38 -6.81 -5.51
C ALA A 37 -12.88 -7.10 -6.94
N ASP A 38 -13.37 -6.08 -7.65
CA ASP A 38 -13.82 -6.15 -9.05
C ASP A 38 -12.66 -6.02 -10.07
N GLY A 39 -11.42 -5.90 -9.59
CA GLY A 39 -10.24 -5.75 -10.42
C GLY A 39 -9.89 -4.31 -10.79
N ARG A 40 -10.71 -3.31 -10.40
CA ARG A 40 -10.32 -1.91 -10.58
C ARG A 40 -9.16 -1.55 -9.66
N GLU A 41 -8.27 -0.73 -10.19
CA GLU A 41 -7.07 -0.28 -9.50
C GLU A 41 -6.95 1.25 -9.63
N LEU A 42 -6.55 1.90 -8.55
CA LEU A 42 -6.21 3.33 -8.53
C LEU A 42 -4.80 3.49 -7.97
N LEU A 43 -4.06 4.43 -8.52
CA LEU A 43 -2.74 4.82 -8.02
C LEU A 43 -2.69 6.34 -7.93
N PHE A 44 -2.25 6.84 -6.79
CA PHE A 44 -2.08 8.27 -6.53
C PHE A 44 -0.63 8.53 -6.15
N ASP A 45 0.00 9.49 -6.83
CA ASP A 45 1.32 10.00 -6.52
C ASP A 45 1.19 11.13 -5.49
N LEU A 46 1.63 10.86 -4.28
CA LEU A 46 1.51 11.77 -3.13
C LEU A 46 2.73 12.68 -2.97
N GLU A 47 3.77 12.53 -3.81
CA GLU A 47 4.85 13.52 -3.89
C GLU A 47 4.44 14.70 -4.79
N THR A 48 3.71 14.43 -5.87
CA THR A 48 3.25 15.46 -6.81
C THR A 48 1.83 15.96 -6.52
N ASP A 49 0.98 15.11 -5.95
CA ASP A 49 -0.39 15.44 -5.55
C ASP A 49 -0.68 14.87 -4.15
N THR A 50 -0.27 15.61 -3.11
CA THR A 50 -0.40 15.23 -1.70
C THR A 50 -1.84 14.87 -1.29
N HIS A 51 -2.85 15.41 -1.98
CA HIS A 51 -4.26 15.15 -1.70
C HIS A 51 -4.79 13.91 -2.45
N GLY A 52 -4.08 13.42 -3.47
CA GLY A 52 -4.45 12.24 -4.23
C GLY A 52 -5.73 12.43 -5.03
N TYR A 53 -5.87 13.58 -5.69
CA TYR A 53 -7.01 13.85 -6.57
C TYR A 53 -6.86 13.18 -7.94
N HIS A 54 -5.63 12.98 -8.41
CA HIS A 54 -5.37 12.47 -9.76
C HIS A 54 -4.98 10.99 -9.74
N ASN A 55 -5.84 10.15 -10.34
CA ASN A 55 -5.51 8.75 -10.57
C ASN A 55 -4.52 8.61 -11.74
N VAL A 56 -3.36 8.06 -11.48
CA VAL A 56 -2.27 7.85 -12.46
C VAL A 56 -2.09 6.38 -12.86
N ALA A 57 -2.98 5.46 -12.45
CA ALA A 57 -2.83 4.01 -12.71
C ALA A 57 -2.70 3.63 -14.20
N ASN A 58 -3.27 4.42 -15.11
CA ASN A 58 -3.22 4.15 -16.55
C ASN A 58 -2.06 4.88 -17.28
N ARG A 59 -1.21 5.61 -16.55
CA ARG A 59 -0.08 6.32 -17.15
C ARG A 59 1.13 5.40 -17.22
N MET A 60 1.73 5.27 -18.40
CA MET A 60 2.88 4.39 -18.64
C MET A 60 4.08 4.72 -17.73
N ASP A 61 4.31 6.01 -17.44
CA ASP A 61 5.37 6.48 -16.54
C ASP A 61 5.26 5.90 -15.12
N TYR A 62 4.07 5.46 -14.71
CA TYR A 62 3.77 4.91 -13.38
C TYR A 62 3.63 3.39 -13.38
N ALA A 63 3.88 2.70 -14.50
CA ALA A 63 3.68 1.25 -14.63
C ALA A 63 4.53 0.45 -13.61
N GLN A 64 5.76 0.90 -13.34
CA GLN A 64 6.61 0.26 -12.34
C GLN A 64 6.05 0.42 -10.93
N ALA A 65 5.68 1.65 -10.54
CA ALA A 65 5.10 1.91 -9.22
C ALA A 65 3.81 1.11 -8.99
N LEU A 66 2.98 0.96 -10.03
CA LEU A 66 1.78 0.13 -9.98
C LEU A 66 2.12 -1.36 -9.77
N ALA A 67 3.14 -1.87 -10.47
CA ALA A 67 3.58 -3.25 -10.32
C ALA A 67 4.14 -3.54 -8.91
N GLU A 68 4.94 -2.62 -8.37
CA GLU A 68 5.47 -2.70 -7.00
C GLU A 68 4.32 -2.71 -5.97
N ALA A 69 3.34 -1.83 -6.12
CA ALA A 69 2.19 -1.79 -5.21
C ALA A 69 1.34 -3.06 -5.25
N ARG A 70 1.13 -3.65 -6.45
CA ARG A 70 0.49 -4.97 -6.61
C ARG A 70 1.27 -6.07 -5.88
N HIS A 71 2.60 -6.02 -5.91
CA HIS A 71 3.44 -6.97 -5.21
C HIS A 71 3.29 -6.84 -3.69
N LEU A 72 3.29 -5.62 -3.15
CA LEU A 72 3.09 -5.37 -1.71
C LEU A 72 1.75 -5.93 -1.20
N ILE A 73 0.65 -5.71 -1.93
CA ILE A 73 -0.65 -6.30 -1.55
C ILE A 73 -0.60 -7.82 -1.46
N LYS A 74 0.14 -8.49 -2.35
CA LYS A 74 0.24 -9.95 -2.34
C LYS A 74 0.98 -10.46 -1.12
N ILE A 75 2.05 -9.76 -0.71
CA ILE A 75 2.84 -10.12 0.48
C ILE A 75 2.04 -9.94 1.77
N GLU A 76 1.22 -8.89 1.85
CA GLU A 76 0.39 -8.61 3.03
C GLU A 76 -0.86 -9.51 3.14
N ARG A 77 -1.05 -10.50 2.24
CA ARG A 77 -2.16 -11.45 2.39
C ARG A 77 -1.92 -12.32 3.62
N PRO A 78 -2.93 -12.50 4.50
CA PRO A 78 -2.80 -13.39 5.64
C PRO A 78 -2.39 -14.79 5.19
N ILE A 79 -1.35 -15.34 5.83
CA ILE A 79 -0.99 -16.75 5.66
C ILE A 79 -2.18 -17.57 6.17
N PRO A 80 -2.74 -18.51 5.38
CA PRO A 80 -3.81 -19.38 5.86
C PRO A 80 -3.34 -20.09 7.12
N ARG A 81 -4.03 -19.87 8.25
CA ARG A 81 -3.76 -20.64 9.47
C ARG A 81 -4.24 -22.08 9.24
N SER A 82 -3.30 -23.02 9.11
CA SER A 82 -3.61 -24.44 9.24
C SER A 82 -3.70 -24.77 10.73
N TRP A 83 -4.92 -24.91 11.25
CA TRP A 83 -5.11 -25.57 12.54
C TRP A 83 -4.91 -27.07 12.31
N ALA A 84 -3.86 -27.64 12.88
CA ALA A 84 -3.73 -29.10 12.97
C ALA A 84 -4.76 -29.57 14.00
N TYR A 85 -5.79 -30.26 13.54
CA TYR A 85 -6.68 -31.06 14.37
C TYR A 85 -6.08 -32.46 14.55
#